data_AF-A0A7X7NSQ2-F1
#
_entry.id   AF-A0A7X7NSQ2-F1
#
_cell.length_a   1.000
_cell.length_b   1.000
_cell.length_c   1.000
_cell.angle_alpha   90.00
_cell.angle_beta   90.00
_cell.angle_gamma   90.00
#
_symmetry.space_group_name_H-M   'P 1'
#
loop_
_entity.id
_entity.type
_entity.pdbx_description
1 polymer ?
#
loop_
_entity_poly.entity_id
_entity_poly.type
_entity_poly.pdbx_seq_one_letter_code
_entity_poly.pdbx_strand_id
1 'polypeptide(L)'
;MHEQLDALKNLLKNWLDEQEAEADCLLPQMWATMGQLVDELEAQRPPLTKISAEEVKLLVTDDETGRTFLRKIPLDYLETSNGITLAGETYAAQPTQIVFLTEFALGKLMELQGEEGEEHDDDHHHHHD
;
A
#
# COMPACT_ATOMS: atom_id res chain seq x y z
N MET A 1 17.17 21.67 -12.45
CA MET A 1 16.33 20.47 -12.19
C MET A 1 16.39 19.48 -13.35
N HIS A 2 15.97 19.81 -14.58
CA HIS A 2 16.05 18.88 -15.71
C HIS A 2 17.49 18.38 -15.98
N GLU A 3 18.48 19.29 -15.98
CA GLU A 3 19.90 18.93 -16.19
C GLU A 3 20.47 17.98 -15.13
N GLN A 4 20.08 18.16 -13.85
CA GLN A 4 20.51 17.27 -12.77
C GLN A 4 19.87 15.88 -12.89
N LEU A 5 18.61 15.82 -13.33
CA LEU A 5 17.92 14.56 -13.56
C LEU A 5 18.53 13.81 -14.74
N ASP A 6 18.90 14.52 -15.81
CA ASP A 6 19.59 13.94 -16.95
C ASP A 6 20.99 13.42 -16.58
N ALA A 7 21.74 14.18 -15.77
CA ALA A 7 23.04 13.74 -15.25
C ALA A 7 22.91 12.45 -14.42
N LEU A 8 21.94 12.40 -13.50
CA LEU A 8 21.66 11.20 -12.70
C LEU A 8 21.27 10.01 -13.59
N LYS A 9 20.39 10.23 -14.57
CA LYS A 9 19.97 9.19 -15.51
C LYS A 9 21.16 8.61 -16.28
N ASN A 10 22.08 9.45 -16.73
CA ASN A 10 23.28 9.00 -17.47
C ASN A 10 24.24 8.23 -16.56
N LEU A 11 24.43 8.66 -15.31
CA LEU A 11 25.24 7.93 -14.33
C LEU A 11 24.67 6.54 -14.05
N LEU A 12 23.36 6.45 -13.79
CA LEU A 12 22.69 5.18 -13.54
C LEU A 12 22.76 4.25 -14.75
N LYS A 13 22.59 4.79 -15.96
CA LYS A 13 22.70 4.00 -17.18
C LYS A 13 24.09 3.39 -17.33
N ASN A 14 25.14 4.20 -17.23
CA ASN A 14 26.51 3.71 -17.39
C ASN A 14 26.85 2.64 -16.33
N TRP A 15 26.41 2.85 -15.09
CA TRP A 15 26.63 1.89 -14.01
C TRP A 15 25.90 0.57 -14.26
N LEU A 16 24.66 0.58 -14.75
CA LEU A 16 23.92 -0.63 -15.09
C LEU A 16 24.54 -1.37 -16.29
N ASP A 17 25.02 -0.62 -17.30
CA ASP A 17 25.69 -1.19 -18.48
C ASP A 17 26.99 -1.93 -18.09
N GLU A 18 27.68 -1.49 -17.02
CA GLU A 18 28.86 -2.17 -16.47
C GLU A 18 28.52 -3.47 -15.71
N GLN A 19 27.27 -3.64 -15.27
CA GLN A 19 26.80 -4.73 -14.40
C GLN A 19 25.82 -5.67 -15.12
N GLU A 20 25.94 -5.83 -16.44
CA GLU A 20 24.95 -6.48 -17.33
C GLU A 20 24.44 -7.85 -16.83
N ALA A 21 25.29 -8.64 -16.15
CA ALA A 21 24.92 -9.95 -15.60
C ALA A 21 24.11 -9.89 -14.28
N GLU A 22 24.11 -8.76 -13.57
CA GLU A 22 23.49 -8.58 -12.25
C GLU A 22 22.38 -7.51 -12.25
N ALA A 23 22.10 -6.88 -13.39
CA ALA A 23 21.13 -5.78 -13.49
C ALA A 23 19.75 -6.13 -12.93
N ASP A 24 19.29 -7.37 -13.11
CA ASP A 24 17.98 -7.84 -12.62
C ASP A 24 17.89 -7.83 -11.09
N CYS A 25 18.99 -8.14 -10.37
CA CYS A 25 19.01 -8.12 -8.90
C CYS A 25 19.35 -6.75 -8.31
N LEU A 26 20.05 -5.89 -9.08
CA LEU A 26 20.42 -4.54 -8.66
C LEU A 26 19.22 -3.57 -8.68
N LEU A 27 18.29 -3.72 -9.63
CA LEU A 27 17.12 -2.85 -9.75
C LEU A 27 16.21 -2.85 -8.49
N PRO A 28 15.81 -4.01 -7.92
CA PRO A 28 15.09 -4.05 -6.66
C PRO A 28 15.84 -3.39 -5.50
N GLN A 29 17.15 -3.60 -5.42
CA GLN A 29 17.98 -3.04 -4.35
C GLN A 29 18.05 -1.51 -4.44
N MET A 30 18.28 -0.98 -5.65
CA MET A 30 18.27 0.46 -5.89
C MET A 30 16.93 1.09 -5.49
N TRP A 31 15.82 0.45 -5.87
CA TRP A 31 14.49 0.93 -5.50
C TRP A 31 14.29 0.92 -3.99
N ALA A 32 14.71 -0.15 -3.30
CA ALA A 32 14.63 -0.24 -1.85
C ALA A 32 15.44 0.88 -1.17
N THR A 33 16.66 1.16 -1.63
CA THR A 33 17.48 2.28 -1.13
C THR A 33 16.81 3.63 -1.39
N MET A 34 16.24 3.85 -2.57
CA MET A 34 15.47 5.06 -2.85
C MET A 34 14.24 5.18 -1.94
N GLY A 35 13.57 4.07 -1.65
CA GLY A 35 12.44 4.01 -0.71
C GLY A 35 12.83 4.49 0.68
N GLN A 36 13.96 4.04 1.21
CA GLN A 36 14.48 4.48 2.51
C GLN A 36 14.68 6.00 2.57
N LEU A 37 15.25 6.59 1.52
CA LEU A 37 15.43 8.05 1.44
C LEU A 37 14.08 8.79 1.41
N VAL A 38 13.08 8.23 0.73
CA VAL A 38 11.72 8.79 0.72
C VAL A 38 11.09 8.71 2.11
N ASP A 39 11.23 7.58 2.80
CA ASP A 39 10.71 7.38 4.15
C ASP A 39 11.35 8.36 5.14
N GLU A 40 12.67 8.59 5.05
CA GLU A 40 13.40 9.57 5.87
C GLU A 40 12.91 11.01 5.64
N LEU A 41 12.57 11.36 4.39
CA LEU A 41 12.02 12.66 4.05
C LEU A 41 10.57 12.81 4.53
N GLU A 42 9.78 11.75 4.48
CA GLU A 42 8.39 11.75 4.95
C GLU A 42 8.30 11.78 6.47
N ALA A 43 9.21 11.11 7.18
CA ALA A 43 9.28 11.12 8.64
C ALA A 43 9.51 12.52 9.24
N GLN A 44 10.03 13.46 8.45
CA GLN A 44 10.23 14.86 8.84
C GLN A 44 8.98 15.73 8.62
N ARG A 45 7.91 15.18 8.04
CA ARG A 45 6.67 15.90 7.73
C ARG A 45 5.60 15.61 8.78
N PRO A 46 4.60 16.49 8.92
CA PRO A 46 3.43 16.20 9.74
C PRO A 46 2.72 14.93 9.25
N PRO A 47 2.19 14.08 10.15
CA PRO A 47 1.54 12.85 9.76
C PRO A 47 0.31 13.13 8.90
N LEU A 48 0.18 12.39 7.80
CA LEU A 48 -1.03 12.39 6.99
C LEU A 48 -2.09 11.49 7.62
N THR A 49 -3.33 11.97 7.63
CA THR A 49 -4.49 11.17 8.06
C THR A 49 -5.16 10.44 6.89
N LYS A 50 -4.82 10.84 5.66
CA LYS A 50 -5.39 10.32 4.42
C LYS A 50 -4.38 10.43 3.28
N ILE A 51 -4.29 9.39 2.47
CA ILE A 51 -3.60 9.39 1.17
C ILE A 51 -4.62 9.03 0.09
N SER A 52 -4.61 9.73 -1.03
CA SER A 52 -5.48 9.42 -2.17
C SER A 52 -4.81 9.67 -3.51
N ALA A 53 -5.08 8.82 -4.49
CA ALA A 53 -4.56 8.94 -5.86
C ALA A 53 -5.49 8.28 -6.87
N GLU A 54 -5.46 8.71 -8.14
CA GLU A 54 -6.18 8.10 -9.28
C GLU A 54 -5.25 7.23 -10.16
N GLU A 55 -3.96 7.26 -9.89
CA GLU A 55 -2.93 6.43 -10.52
C GLU A 55 -1.95 5.98 -9.44
N VAL A 56 -1.66 4.69 -9.41
CA VAL A 56 -0.57 4.12 -8.60
C VAL A 56 0.53 3.57 -9.50
N LYS A 57 1.74 3.47 -8.95
CA LYS A 57 2.86 2.82 -9.60
C LYS A 57 3.24 1.57 -8.82
N LEU A 58 3.19 0.41 -9.47
CA LEU A 58 3.64 -0.85 -8.90
C LEU A 58 5.00 -1.24 -9.46
N LEU A 59 5.90 -1.63 -8.57
CA LEU A 59 7.11 -2.35 -8.94
C LEU A 59 6.83 -3.85 -8.77
N VAL A 60 6.96 -4.61 -9.86
CA VAL A 60 6.67 -6.05 -9.89
C VAL A 60 7.94 -6.78 -10.26
N THR A 61 8.45 -7.62 -9.35
CA THR A 61 9.55 -8.54 -9.63
C THR A 61 8.96 -9.91 -9.93
N ASP A 62 9.32 -10.46 -11.08
CA ASP A 62 8.90 -11.80 -11.50
C ASP A 62 9.81 -12.85 -10.84
N ASP A 63 9.23 -13.80 -10.10
CA ASP A 63 10.00 -14.77 -9.30
C ASP A 63 10.75 -15.80 -10.17
N GLU A 64 10.26 -16.10 -11.38
CA GLU A 64 10.90 -17.08 -12.27
C GLU A 64 12.14 -16.49 -12.96
N THR A 65 12.07 -15.23 -13.38
CA THR A 65 13.13 -14.57 -14.17
C THR A 65 13.96 -13.59 -13.36
N GLY A 66 13.51 -13.17 -12.17
CA GLY A 66 14.13 -12.11 -11.36
C GLY A 66 13.95 -10.71 -11.94
N ARG A 67 13.29 -10.56 -13.09
CA ARG A 67 13.16 -9.29 -13.80
C ARG A 67 12.14 -8.40 -13.12
N THR A 68 12.43 -7.10 -13.09
CA THR A 68 11.60 -6.11 -12.41
C THR A 68 10.95 -5.14 -13.38
N PHE A 69 9.66 -4.87 -13.18
CA PHE A 69 8.82 -4.04 -14.05
C PHE A 69 8.13 -2.93 -13.27
N LEU A 70 8.15 -1.70 -13.80
CA LEU A 70 7.32 -0.60 -13.30
C LEU A 70 6.01 -0.55 -14.09
N ARG A 71 4.88 -0.65 -13.41
CA ARG A 71 3.53 -0.58 -14.00
C ARG A 71 2.78 0.62 -13.44
N LYS A 72 2.20 1.42 -14.32
CA LYS A 72 1.21 2.43 -13.96
C LYS A 72 -0.15 1.80 -14.02
N ILE A 73 -0.91 1.89 -12.94
CA ILE A 73 -2.25 1.34 -12.87
C ILE A 73 -3.21 2.49 -12.57
N PRO A 74 -4.14 2.80 -13.50
CA PRO A 74 -5.23 3.71 -13.21
C PRO A 74 -6.19 3.00 -12.26
N LEU A 75 -6.25 3.47 -11.02
CA LEU A 75 -7.18 3.01 -9.98
C LEU A 75 -7.31 4.10 -8.93
N ASP A 76 -8.47 4.15 -8.30
CA ASP A 76 -8.74 5.02 -7.16
C ASP A 76 -8.14 4.38 -5.90
N TYR A 77 -7.04 4.94 -5.43
CA TYR A 77 -6.38 4.58 -4.18
C TYR A 77 -6.89 5.49 -3.06
N LEU A 78 -7.28 4.89 -1.94
CA LEU A 78 -7.59 5.59 -0.71
C LEU A 78 -7.01 4.85 0.48
N GLU A 79 -6.19 5.54 1.27
CA GLU A 79 -5.66 5.03 2.52
C GLU A 79 -6.03 5.97 3.67
N THR A 80 -6.44 5.38 4.78
CA THR A 80 -6.79 6.05 6.05
C THR A 80 -6.36 5.16 7.22
N SER A 81 -6.58 5.61 8.45
CA SER A 81 -6.41 4.78 9.65
C SER A 81 -7.24 3.49 9.68
N ASN A 82 -8.31 3.42 8.89
CA ASN A 82 -9.18 2.24 8.81
C ASN A 82 -8.67 1.18 7.82
N GLY A 83 -7.71 1.55 6.96
CA GLY A 83 -7.13 0.65 5.97
C GLY A 83 -7.08 1.27 4.57
N ILE A 84 -6.97 0.40 3.57
CA ILE A 84 -6.72 0.73 2.16
C ILE A 84 -7.90 0.28 1.32
N THR A 85 -8.38 1.14 0.43
CA THR A 85 -9.35 0.83 -0.62
C THR A 85 -8.70 1.06 -1.97
N LEU A 86 -8.77 0.04 -2.83
CA LEU A 86 -8.40 0.10 -4.24
C LEU A 86 -9.67 -0.04 -5.06
N ALA A 87 -10.08 0.99 -5.79
CA ALA A 87 -11.31 1.00 -6.56
C ALA A 87 -11.05 1.25 -8.05
N GLY A 88 -11.95 0.74 -8.89
CA GLY A 88 -11.90 0.90 -10.34
C GLY A 88 -13.09 0.23 -10.99
N GLU A 89 -12.93 -0.19 -12.24
CA GLU A 89 -13.97 -0.86 -13.00
C GLU A 89 -13.49 -2.21 -13.52
N THR A 90 -14.40 -3.18 -13.55
CA THR A 90 -14.19 -4.44 -14.26
C THR A 90 -14.26 -4.24 -15.77
N TYR A 91 -13.87 -5.25 -16.54
CA TYR A 91 -14.02 -5.25 -18.00
C TYR A 91 -15.46 -4.97 -18.47
N ALA A 92 -16.47 -5.32 -17.66
CA ALA A 92 -17.88 -5.06 -17.96
C ALA A 92 -18.34 -3.64 -17.56
N ALA A 93 -17.41 -2.71 -17.28
CA ALA A 93 -17.68 -1.36 -16.78
C ALA A 93 -18.50 -1.33 -15.48
N GLN A 94 -18.35 -2.37 -14.65
CA GLN A 94 -18.96 -2.41 -13.33
C GLN A 94 -17.96 -1.92 -12.28
N PRO A 95 -18.33 -0.98 -11.39
CA PRO A 95 -17.49 -0.58 -10.28
C PRO A 95 -17.09 -1.79 -9.42
N THR A 96 -15.82 -1.86 -9.06
CA THR A 96 -15.27 -2.89 -8.19
C THR A 96 -14.28 -2.29 -7.22
N GLN A 97 -14.16 -2.88 -6.04
CA GLN A 97 -13.18 -2.47 -5.04
C GLN A 97 -12.56 -3.67 -4.31
N ILE A 98 -11.31 -3.51 -3.92
CA ILE A 98 -10.62 -4.38 -2.97
C ILE A 98 -10.36 -3.53 -1.72
N VAL A 99 -10.82 -4.01 -0.56
CA VAL A 99 -10.70 -3.29 0.71
C VAL A 99 -9.86 -4.12 1.67
N PHE A 100 -8.78 -3.54 2.16
CA PHE A 100 -7.96 -4.06 3.24
C PHE A 100 -8.28 -3.26 4.50
N LEU A 101 -8.73 -3.93 5.55
CA LEU A 101 -9.09 -3.29 6.81
C LEU A 101 -7.99 -3.49 7.85
N THR A 102 -7.79 -2.48 8.69
CA THR A 102 -6.99 -2.64 9.91
C THR A 102 -7.77 -3.45 10.94
N GLU A 103 -7.07 -4.07 11.89
CA GLU A 103 -7.70 -4.81 13.00
C GLU A 103 -8.71 -3.93 13.76
N PHE A 104 -8.38 -2.65 13.96
CA PHE A 104 -9.27 -1.69 14.59
C PHE A 104 -10.57 -1.45 13.81
N ALA A 105 -10.48 -1.30 12.49
CA ALA A 105 -11.66 -1.12 11.65
C ALA A 105 -12.51 -2.40 11.60
N LEU A 106 -11.88 -3.57 11.59
CA LEU A 106 -12.57 -4.84 11.64
C LEU A 106 -13.32 -5.02 12.98
N GLY A 107 -12.69 -4.74 14.11
CA GLY A 107 -13.33 -4.80 15.43
C GLY A 107 -14.58 -3.94 15.52
N LYS A 108 -14.51 -2.70 15.00
CA LYS A 108 -15.69 -1.82 14.91
C LYS A 108 -16.82 -2.38 14.06
N LEU A 109 -16.52 -3.09 12.97
CA LEU A 109 -17.56 -3.72 12.16
C LEU A 109 -18.21 -4.89 12.89
N MET A 110 -17.45 -5.68 13.64
CA MET A 110 -17.97 -6.80 14.43
C MET A 110 -18.86 -6.31 15.58
N GLU A 111 -18.46 -5.25 16.28
CA GLU A 111 -19.31 -4.58 17.29
C GLU A 111 -20.64 -4.11 16.70
N LEU A 112 -20.61 -3.48 15.51
CA LEU A 112 -21.83 -3.02 14.82
C LEU A 112 -22.72 -4.16 14.32
N GLN A 113 -22.14 -5.34 14.04
CA GLN A 113 -22.88 -6.53 13.63
C GLN A 113 -23.52 -7.28 14.80
N GLY A 114 -23.28 -6.83 16.04
CA GLY A 114 -23.88 -7.43 17.22
C GLY A 114 -23.25 -8.77 17.62
N GLU A 115 -22.02 -9.05 17.17
CA GLU A 115 -21.18 -10.08 17.82
C GLU A 115 -20.63 -9.53 19.15
N GLU A 116 -21.53 -9.03 20.01
CA GLU A 116 -21.30 -9.07 21.45
C GLU A 116 -21.40 -10.55 21.80
N GLY A 117 -20.33 -11.12 22.36
CA GLY A 117 -20.35 -12.49 22.84
C GLY A 117 -21.62 -12.76 23.64
N GLU A 118 -22.29 -13.86 23.35
CA GLU A 118 -23.39 -14.36 24.16
C GLU A 118 -22.88 -14.61 25.59
N GLU A 119 -22.97 -13.59 26.45
CA GLU A 119 -23.15 -13.76 27.89
C GLU A 119 -24.61 -13.47 28.22
N HIS A 120 -25.47 -14.31 27.65
CA HIS A 120 -26.79 -14.57 28.21
C HIS A 120 -26.59 -15.54 29.38
N ASP A 121 -26.26 -15.02 30.56
CA ASP A 121 -26.54 -15.74 31.80
C ASP A 121 -27.47 -14.87 32.64
N ASP A 122 -28.72 -15.32 32.64
CA ASP A 122 -29.81 -14.94 33.52
C ASP A 122 -29.35 -14.91 34.99
N ASP A 123 -29.75 -13.86 35.74
CA ASP A 123 -30.40 -14.05 37.03
C ASP A 123 -30.94 -12.73 37.60
N HIS A 124 -32.20 -12.45 37.26
CA HIS A 124 -33.06 -11.55 38.00
C HIS A 124 -33.39 -12.16 39.38
N HIS A 125 -32.68 -11.75 40.43
CA HIS A 125 -33.16 -11.89 41.80
C HIS A 125 -33.48 -10.53 42.41
N HIS A 126 -34.72 -10.08 42.22
CA HIS A 126 -35.32 -9.03 43.04
C HIS A 126 -35.73 -9.62 44.40
N HIS A 127 -34.96 -9.34 45.44
CA HIS A 127 -35.44 -9.44 46.81
C HIS A 127 -36.03 -8.08 47.23
N HIS A 128 -37.35 -8.05 47.38
CA HIS A 128 -38.06 -6.99 48.09
C HIS A 128 -38.07 -7.34 49.58
N ASP A 129 -37.58 -6.41 50.42
CA ASP A 129 -37.95 -6.27 51.83
C ASP A 129 -38.95 -5.12 51.98
#